data_AF-A0A8D1H542-F1
#
_entry.id   AF-A0A8D1H542-F1
#
_cell.length_a   1.000
_cell.length_b   1.000
_cell.length_c   1.000
_cell.angle_alpha   90.00
_cell.angle_beta   90.00
_cell.angle_gamma   90.00
#
_symmetry.space_group_name_H-M   'P 1'
#
loop_
_entity.id
_entity.type
_entity.pdbx_description
1 polymer ?
#
loop_
_entity_poly.entity_id
_entity_poly.type
_entity_poly.pdbx_seq_one_letter_code
_entity_poly.pdbx_strand_id
1 'polypeptide(L)'
;TAQSPAPSRRRRPGARPLWDTPLQFVFACISYAVGLGNVWRFPYLCQMYGGGSFLVPYLIMLIVEGMPLLYLELAVGQRMRQGSIGAWRTISPYLGGVGVASVVVSFFLSMYYNVVNAWAFWYLFHSFQDPLPWSVCPLNSNHTGYDKECEKASSTQYFWYRKTLNISPSIQESGPVQWEPALCLILAWLLVYLCILRGTESTGKVDCGGGGGGWCDCMTCCLSQA
;
A
#
# COMPACT_ATOMS: atom_id res chain seq x y z
N THR A 1 7.85 51.58 -5.13
CA THR A 1 6.58 50.85 -5.33
C THR A 1 6.75 49.44 -4.79
N ALA A 2 6.52 49.24 -3.50
CA ALA A 2 6.72 47.94 -2.85
C ALA A 2 5.51 47.04 -3.13
N GLN A 3 5.75 45.89 -3.77
CA GLN A 3 4.74 44.84 -3.93
C GLN A 3 4.40 44.27 -2.56
N SER A 4 3.13 44.37 -2.17
CA SER A 4 2.62 43.70 -0.97
C SER A 4 2.74 42.18 -1.10
N PRO A 5 3.23 41.47 -0.07
CA PRO A 5 3.14 40.02 -0.03
C PRO A 5 1.67 39.58 0.04
N ALA A 6 1.32 38.53 -0.69
CA ALA A 6 -0.03 37.97 -0.76
C ALA A 6 -0.58 37.69 0.66
N PRO A 7 -1.86 38.00 0.94
CA PRO A 7 -2.43 37.80 2.27
C PRO A 7 -2.48 36.30 2.60
N SER A 8 -1.89 35.93 3.74
CA SER A 8 -2.04 34.60 4.33
C SER A 8 -3.54 34.33 4.56
N ARG A 9 -4.09 33.36 3.82
CA ARG A 9 -5.50 32.94 3.94
C ARG A 9 -5.76 32.47 5.37
N ARG A 10 -6.42 33.30 6.19
CA ARG A 10 -7.04 32.86 7.46
C ARG A 10 -8.11 31.81 7.13
N ARG A 11 -7.82 30.54 7.42
CA ARG A 11 -8.80 29.44 7.32
C ARG A 11 -9.95 29.69 8.30
N ARG A 12 -11.19 29.67 7.80
CA ARG A 12 -12.39 29.68 8.65
C ARG A 12 -12.48 28.31 9.35
N PRO A 13 -12.79 28.25 10.66
CA PRO A 13 -13.09 26.98 11.33
C PRO A 13 -14.28 26.31 10.62
N GLY A 14 -14.08 25.10 10.10
CA GLY A 14 -15.09 24.36 9.32
C GLY A 14 -14.92 24.40 7.78
N ALA A 15 -13.94 25.13 7.24
CA ALA A 15 -13.59 25.03 5.82
C ALA A 15 -12.77 23.76 5.56
N ARG A 16 -13.14 22.98 4.53
CA ARG A 16 -12.40 21.78 4.12
C ARG A 16 -10.93 22.12 3.82
N PRO A 17 -9.98 21.22 4.16
CA PRO A 17 -8.60 21.41 3.77
C PRO A 17 -8.49 21.46 2.24
N LEU A 18 -7.70 22.41 1.73
CA LEU A 18 -7.33 22.50 0.32
C LEU A 18 -5.86 22.14 0.19
N TRP A 19 -5.50 21.55 -0.95
CA TRP A 19 -4.11 21.36 -1.36
C TRP A 19 -3.42 22.71 -1.56
N ASP A 20 -2.15 22.80 -1.15
CA ASP A 20 -1.38 24.04 -1.27
C ASP A 20 -0.97 24.28 -2.73
N THR A 21 -0.70 23.21 -3.49
CA THR A 21 -0.38 23.27 -4.92
C THR A 21 -1.08 22.18 -5.73
N PRO A 22 -1.37 22.42 -7.03
CA PRO A 22 -1.95 21.40 -7.91
C PRO A 22 -1.03 20.20 -8.12
N LEU A 23 0.29 20.39 -8.05
CA LEU A 23 1.26 19.30 -8.21
C LEU A 23 1.21 18.31 -7.03
N GLN A 24 1.03 18.79 -5.80
CA GLN A 24 0.81 17.90 -4.63
C GLN A 24 -0.39 16.97 -4.84
N PHE A 25 -1.45 17.46 -5.47
CA PHE A 25 -2.61 16.63 -5.78
C PHE A 25 -2.28 15.56 -6.84
N VAL A 26 -1.53 15.92 -7.89
CA VAL A 26 -1.15 14.98 -8.95
C VAL A 26 -0.22 13.89 -8.42
N PHE A 27 0.78 14.25 -7.62
CA PHE A 27 1.69 13.27 -7.02
C PHE A 27 0.97 12.33 -6.05
N ALA A 28 0.01 12.84 -5.26
CA ALA A 28 -0.84 11.99 -4.42
C ALA A 28 -1.69 11.00 -5.23
N CYS A 29 -2.20 11.40 -6.40
CA CYS A 29 -2.90 10.50 -7.31
C CYS A 29 -1.96 9.45 -7.94
N ILE A 30 -0.73 9.84 -8.31
CA ILE A 30 0.25 8.92 -8.89
C ILE A 30 0.72 7.90 -7.85
N SER A 31 1.01 8.32 -6.62
CA SER A 31 1.42 7.41 -5.53
C SER A 31 0.29 6.45 -5.16
N TYR A 32 -0.97 6.87 -5.24
CA TYR A 32 -2.12 5.98 -5.10
C TYR A 32 -2.22 4.96 -6.25
N ALA A 33 -1.97 5.38 -7.50
CA ALA A 33 -2.06 4.51 -8.67
C ALA A 33 -0.89 3.50 -8.75
N VAL A 34 0.30 3.89 -8.30
CA VAL A 34 1.50 3.04 -8.30
C VAL A 34 1.57 2.24 -7.00
N GLY A 35 0.89 1.09 -7.01
CA GLY A 35 0.91 0.16 -5.89
C GLY A 35 1.91 -0.98 -6.03
N LEU A 36 2.15 -1.66 -4.91
CA LEU A 36 2.87 -2.93 -4.82
C LEU A 36 2.43 -4.01 -5.83
N GLY A 37 1.15 -3.99 -6.21
CA GLY A 37 0.61 -4.90 -7.22
C GLY A 37 1.30 -4.74 -8.59
N ASN A 38 1.76 -3.55 -8.94
CA ASN A 38 2.47 -3.32 -10.21
C ASN A 38 3.87 -3.97 -10.20
N VAL A 39 4.46 -4.20 -9.03
CA VAL A 39 5.81 -4.76 -8.89
C VAL A 39 5.81 -6.28 -9.08
N TRP A 40 4.87 -7.01 -8.48
CA TRP A 40 4.87 -8.48 -8.54
C TRP A 40 3.72 -9.07 -9.38
N ARG A 41 2.52 -8.47 -9.35
CA ARG A 41 1.33 -9.10 -9.95
C ARG A 41 1.30 -8.87 -11.45
N PHE A 42 1.67 -7.68 -11.89
CA PHE A 42 1.74 -7.35 -13.30
C PHE A 42 2.78 -8.21 -14.06
N PRO A 43 4.05 -8.35 -13.61
CA PRO A 43 5.00 -9.23 -14.28
C PRO A 43 4.57 -10.70 -14.26
N TYR A 44 4.02 -11.18 -13.14
CA TYR A 44 3.53 -12.54 -13.00
C TYR A 44 2.41 -12.87 -14.02
N LEU A 45 1.41 -11.99 -14.13
CA LEU A 45 0.31 -12.16 -15.10
C LEU A 45 0.82 -12.04 -16.54
N CYS A 46 1.69 -11.09 -16.81
CA CYS A 46 2.31 -10.92 -18.12
C CYS A 46 3.00 -12.23 -18.55
N GLN A 47 3.83 -12.81 -17.68
CA GLN A 47 4.54 -14.05 -17.99
C GLN A 47 3.59 -15.26 -18.17
N MET A 48 2.53 -15.36 -17.38
CA MET A 48 1.56 -16.47 -17.47
C MET A 48 0.69 -16.40 -18.73
N TYR A 49 0.35 -15.20 -19.21
CA TYR A 49 -0.57 -14.97 -20.32
C TYR A 49 0.11 -14.59 -21.65
N GLY A 50 1.29 -15.17 -21.92
CA GLY A 50 1.97 -15.01 -23.21
C GLY A 50 2.99 -13.87 -23.30
N GLY A 51 3.44 -13.35 -22.15
CA GLY A 51 4.45 -12.30 -22.06
C GLY A 51 3.97 -11.01 -22.73
N GLY A 52 4.72 -10.53 -23.72
CA GLY A 52 4.45 -9.28 -24.41
C GLY A 52 3.08 -9.20 -25.10
N SER A 53 2.45 -10.32 -25.47
CA SER A 53 1.11 -10.30 -26.07
C SER A 53 0.03 -9.84 -25.10
N PHE A 54 0.22 -10.04 -23.79
CA PHE A 54 -0.70 -9.58 -22.75
C PHE A 54 -0.79 -8.05 -22.68
N LEU A 55 0.24 -7.33 -23.14
CA LEU A 55 0.27 -5.87 -23.13
C LEU A 55 -0.79 -5.25 -24.05
N VAL A 56 -1.12 -5.89 -25.17
CA VAL A 56 -2.10 -5.36 -26.14
C VAL A 56 -3.50 -5.26 -25.53
N PRO A 57 -4.12 -6.34 -25.02
CA PRO A 57 -5.43 -6.24 -24.37
C PRO A 57 -5.37 -5.40 -23.08
N TYR A 58 -4.25 -5.42 -22.35
CA TYR A 58 -4.06 -4.58 -21.16
C TYR A 58 -4.15 -3.09 -21.48
N LEU A 59 -3.46 -2.62 -22.53
CA LEU A 59 -3.51 -1.21 -22.95
C LEU A 59 -4.89 -0.80 -23.48
N ILE A 60 -5.56 -1.69 -24.22
CA ILE A 60 -6.92 -1.43 -24.73
C ILE A 60 -7.90 -1.28 -23.55
N MET A 61 -7.92 -2.21 -22.59
CA MET A 61 -8.79 -2.11 -21.42
C MET A 61 -8.43 -0.91 -20.54
N LEU A 62 -7.14 -0.55 -20.42
CA LEU A 62 -6.73 0.63 -19.67
C LEU A 62 -7.28 1.93 -20.28
N ILE A 63 -7.30 2.05 -21.61
CA ILE A 63 -7.84 3.25 -22.29
C ILE A 63 -9.38 3.24 -22.29
N VAL A 64 -10.02 2.09 -22.50
CA VAL A 64 -11.48 1.99 -22.66
C VAL A 64 -12.21 1.99 -21.32
N GLU A 65 -11.65 1.35 -20.29
CA GLU A 65 -12.28 1.21 -18.97
C GLU A 65 -11.56 2.04 -17.91
N GLY A 66 -10.22 1.95 -17.85
CA GLY A 66 -9.42 2.62 -16.82
C GLY A 66 -9.51 4.16 -16.87
N MET A 67 -9.21 4.76 -18.02
CA MET A 67 -9.24 6.22 -18.17
C MET A 67 -10.65 6.82 -17.93
N PRO A 68 -11.75 6.27 -18.48
CA PRO A 68 -13.08 6.83 -18.23
C PRO A 68 -13.53 6.70 -16.78
N LEU A 69 -13.25 5.58 -16.11
CA LEU A 69 -13.59 5.40 -14.69
C LEU A 69 -12.84 6.40 -13.80
N LEU A 70 -11.52 6.54 -14.00
CA LEU A 70 -10.72 7.51 -13.25
C LEU A 70 -11.21 8.95 -13.48
N TYR A 71 -11.49 9.31 -14.74
CA TYR A 71 -12.01 10.63 -15.06
C TYR A 71 -13.38 10.89 -14.42
N LEU A 72 -14.29 9.92 -14.46
CA LEU A 72 -15.61 10.02 -13.84
C LEU A 72 -15.50 10.21 -12.33
N GLU A 73 -14.68 9.41 -11.66
CA GLU A 73 -14.49 9.49 -10.21
C GLU A 73 -13.91 10.85 -9.79
N LEU A 74 -12.89 11.34 -10.49
CA LEU A 74 -12.33 12.66 -10.25
C LEU A 74 -13.34 13.78 -10.51
N ALA A 75 -14.10 13.72 -11.61
CA ALA A 75 -15.11 14.72 -11.95
C ALA A 75 -16.26 14.76 -10.91
N VAL A 76 -16.74 13.60 -10.47
CA VAL A 76 -17.78 13.49 -9.43
C VAL A 76 -17.24 13.99 -8.08
N GLY A 77 -16.02 13.62 -7.71
CA GLY A 77 -15.36 14.10 -6.48
C GLY A 77 -15.23 15.63 -6.44
N GLN A 78 -14.81 16.24 -7.55
CA GLN A 78 -14.68 17.71 -7.66
C GLN A 78 -16.03 18.43 -7.63
N ARG A 79 -17.07 17.85 -8.23
CA ARG A 79 -18.42 18.44 -8.27
C ARG A 79 -19.13 18.33 -6.93
N MET A 80 -19.11 17.15 -6.32
CA MET A 80 -19.87 16.89 -5.09
C MET A 80 -19.16 17.43 -3.84
N ARG A 81 -17.82 17.49 -3.84
CA ARG A 81 -17.00 17.92 -2.69
C ARG A 81 -17.45 17.28 -1.38
N GLN A 82 -17.77 15.98 -1.42
CA GLN A 82 -18.23 15.18 -0.30
C GLN A 82 -17.45 13.85 -0.28
N GLY A 83 -17.41 13.17 0.88
CA GLY A 83 -16.82 11.83 0.96
C GLY A 83 -17.67 10.79 0.24
N SER A 84 -17.13 9.59 0.00
CA SER A 84 -17.76 8.53 -0.80
C SER A 84 -19.23 8.25 -0.40
N ILE A 85 -19.49 8.05 0.89
CA ILE A 85 -20.85 7.80 1.41
C ILE A 85 -21.81 8.97 1.12
N GLY A 86 -21.33 10.21 1.31
CA GLY A 86 -22.13 11.42 1.06
C GLY A 86 -22.41 11.65 -0.43
N ALA A 87 -21.43 11.39 -1.29
CA ALA A 87 -21.55 11.53 -2.74
C ALA A 87 -22.63 10.59 -3.30
N TRP A 88 -22.60 9.31 -2.94
CA TRP A 88 -23.58 8.33 -3.40
C TRP A 88 -24.99 8.62 -2.89
N ARG A 89 -25.12 9.06 -1.64
CA ARG A 89 -26.42 9.45 -1.05
C ARG A 89 -27.02 10.69 -1.71
N THR A 90 -26.20 11.60 -2.21
CA THR A 90 -26.65 12.81 -2.94
C THR A 90 -27.12 12.48 -4.35
N ILE A 91 -26.51 11.49 -5.02
CA ILE A 91 -26.93 11.03 -6.36
C ILE A 91 -28.27 10.29 -6.27
N SER A 92 -28.36 9.30 -5.39
CA SER A 92 -29.60 8.57 -5.13
C SER A 92 -29.59 7.99 -3.73
N PRO A 93 -30.65 8.16 -2.92
CA PRO A 93 -30.71 7.61 -1.57
C PRO A 93 -30.64 6.07 -1.54
N TYR A 94 -31.01 5.40 -2.64
CA TYR A 94 -30.92 3.94 -2.77
C TYR A 94 -29.49 3.43 -3.01
N LEU A 95 -28.61 4.27 -3.57
CA LEU A 95 -27.22 3.90 -3.86
C LEU A 95 -26.27 4.13 -2.67
N GLY A 96 -26.80 4.51 -1.50
CA GLY A 96 -25.99 4.70 -0.28
C GLY A 96 -25.18 3.48 0.14
N GLY A 97 -25.64 2.26 -0.21
CA GLY A 97 -24.91 1.01 0.04
C GLY A 97 -23.56 0.92 -0.67
N VAL A 98 -23.40 1.58 -1.84
CA VAL A 98 -22.13 1.59 -2.59
C VAL A 98 -21.03 2.31 -1.79
N GLY A 99 -21.37 3.42 -1.14
CA GLY A 99 -20.42 4.14 -0.28
C GLY A 99 -19.98 3.30 0.91
N VAL A 100 -20.90 2.60 1.57
CA VAL A 100 -20.58 1.70 2.69
C VAL A 100 -19.71 0.53 2.22
N ALA A 101 -20.04 -0.07 1.08
CA ALA A 101 -19.23 -1.13 0.48
C ALA A 101 -17.80 -0.67 0.21
N SER A 102 -17.61 0.56 -0.29
CA SER A 102 -16.26 1.10 -0.53
C SER A 102 -15.43 1.20 0.77
N VAL A 103 -16.03 1.63 1.88
CA VAL A 103 -15.35 1.68 3.19
C VAL A 103 -14.97 0.29 3.71
N VAL A 104 -15.88 -0.68 3.56
CA VAL A 104 -15.62 -2.07 3.98
C VAL A 104 -14.47 -2.69 3.17
N VAL A 105 -14.46 -2.48 1.84
CA VAL A 105 -13.37 -2.95 0.98
C VAL A 105 -12.05 -2.28 1.35
N SER A 106 -12.05 -0.96 1.57
CA SER A 106 -10.85 -0.23 2.00
C SER A 106 -10.31 -0.73 3.34
N PHE A 107 -11.18 -1.13 4.28
CA PHE A 107 -10.77 -1.73 5.55
C PHE A 107 -10.06 -3.07 5.36
N PHE A 108 -10.63 -3.99 4.57
CA PHE A 108 -9.99 -5.28 4.28
C PHE A 108 -8.67 -5.14 3.53
N LEU A 109 -8.61 -4.24 2.54
CA LEU A 109 -7.37 -3.94 1.82
C LEU A 109 -6.31 -3.38 2.78
N SER A 110 -6.67 -2.43 3.64
CA SER A 110 -5.75 -1.86 4.62
C SER A 110 -5.16 -2.95 5.52
N MET A 111 -5.98 -3.85 6.04
CA MET A 111 -5.51 -4.96 6.88
C MET A 111 -4.52 -5.87 6.13
N TYR A 112 -4.85 -6.26 4.89
CA TYR A 112 -4.00 -7.11 4.06
C TYR A 112 -2.67 -6.46 3.71
N TYR A 113 -2.69 -5.20 3.26
CA TYR A 113 -1.47 -4.49 2.88
C TYR A 113 -0.57 -4.20 4.08
N ASN A 114 -1.12 -4.00 5.28
CA ASN A 114 -0.32 -3.86 6.51
C ASN A 114 0.46 -5.12 6.85
N VAL A 115 -0.08 -6.31 6.57
CA VAL A 115 0.67 -7.58 6.71
C VAL A 115 1.85 -7.63 5.75
N VAL A 116 1.66 -7.21 4.50
CA VAL A 116 2.77 -7.18 3.53
C VAL A 116 3.85 -6.19 3.93
N ASN A 117 3.48 -5.02 4.44
CA ASN A 117 4.43 -4.04 4.97
C ASN A 117 5.19 -4.59 6.19
N ALA A 118 4.54 -5.37 7.05
CA ALA A 118 5.21 -6.05 8.16
C ALA A 118 6.32 -7.00 7.67
N TRP A 119 6.06 -7.76 6.60
CA TRP A 119 7.10 -8.59 5.98
C TRP A 119 8.24 -7.76 5.37
N ALA A 120 7.93 -6.62 4.76
CA ALA A 120 8.96 -5.72 4.25
C ALA A 120 9.86 -5.17 5.38
N PHE A 121 9.29 -4.75 6.51
CA PHE A 121 10.07 -4.33 7.69
C PHE A 121 10.90 -5.46 8.27
N TRP A 122 10.36 -6.67 8.33
CA TRP A 122 11.10 -7.87 8.75
C TRP A 122 12.36 -8.06 7.90
N TYR A 123 12.23 -8.06 6.56
CA TYR A 123 13.39 -8.16 5.67
C TYR A 123 14.34 -6.96 5.78
N LEU A 124 13.81 -5.75 5.98
CA LEU A 124 14.62 -4.55 6.15
C LEU A 124 15.53 -4.66 7.39
N PHE A 125 14.98 -5.06 8.54
CA PHE A 125 15.77 -5.21 9.76
C PHE A 125 16.85 -6.31 9.65
N HIS A 126 16.53 -7.40 8.97
CA HIS A 126 17.49 -8.48 8.71
C HIS A 126 18.53 -8.16 7.63
N SER A 127 18.36 -7.07 6.86
CA SER A 127 19.32 -6.66 5.83
C SER A 127 20.55 -5.95 6.39
N PHE A 128 20.52 -5.52 7.66
CA PHE A 128 21.66 -4.83 8.30
C PHE A 128 22.72 -5.79 8.87
N GLN A 129 22.69 -7.07 8.49
CA GLN A 129 23.62 -8.09 8.98
C GLN A 129 24.41 -8.69 7.81
N ASP A 130 25.73 -8.77 7.96
CA ASP A 130 26.66 -9.45 7.04
C ASP A 130 27.24 -10.70 7.74
N PRO A 131 27.01 -11.94 7.24
CA PRO A 131 26.31 -12.32 6.01
C PRO A 131 24.77 -12.30 6.16
N LEU A 132 24.06 -12.12 5.04
CA LEU A 132 22.60 -12.07 5.04
C LEU A 132 22.00 -13.43 5.45
N PRO A 133 20.92 -13.46 6.25
CA PRO A 133 20.39 -14.69 6.82
C PRO A 133 19.75 -15.65 5.81
N TRP A 134 19.40 -15.16 4.60
CA TRP A 134 18.91 -15.98 3.49
C TRP A 134 19.98 -16.30 2.45
N SER A 135 21.25 -15.93 2.68
CA SER A 135 22.34 -16.20 1.73
C SER A 135 22.85 -17.64 1.81
N VAL A 136 22.86 -18.24 3.00
CA VAL A 136 23.43 -19.58 3.25
C VAL A 136 22.42 -20.46 3.98
N CYS A 137 22.39 -21.75 3.63
CA CYS A 137 21.59 -22.74 4.35
C CYS A 137 22.16 -23.00 5.76
N PRO A 138 21.30 -23.11 6.79
CA PRO A 138 21.76 -23.50 8.12
C PRO A 138 22.22 -24.97 8.13
N LEU A 139 23.15 -25.27 9.05
CA LEU A 139 23.56 -26.64 9.34
C LEU A 139 22.45 -27.37 10.12
N ASN A 140 22.39 -28.69 9.94
CA ASN A 140 21.54 -29.57 10.75
C ASN A 140 21.93 -29.51 12.23
N SER A 141 21.05 -30.01 13.11
CA SER A 141 21.29 -30.10 14.56
C SER A 141 22.58 -30.84 14.95
N ASN A 142 23.09 -31.75 14.09
CA ASN A 142 24.32 -32.50 14.33
C ASN A 142 25.58 -31.80 13.77
N HIS A 143 25.44 -30.63 13.15
CA HIS A 143 26.52 -29.87 12.50
C HIS A 143 27.35 -30.65 11.46
N THR A 144 26.83 -31.78 10.95
CA THR A 144 27.52 -32.65 9.98
C THR A 144 27.24 -32.30 8.52
N GLY A 145 26.21 -31.49 8.25
CA GLY A 145 25.81 -31.09 6.89
C GLY A 145 24.64 -30.10 6.91
N TYR A 146 24.25 -29.60 5.73
CA TYR A 146 23.15 -28.64 5.58
C TYR A 146 21.77 -29.27 5.79
N ASP A 147 20.81 -28.46 6.24
CA ASP A 147 19.43 -28.89 6.38
C ASP A 147 18.88 -29.46 5.06
N LYS A 148 18.38 -30.70 5.10
CA LYS A 148 17.84 -31.41 3.93
C LYS A 148 16.66 -30.67 3.30
N GLU A 149 15.88 -29.92 4.09
CA GLU A 149 14.79 -29.09 3.59
C GLU A 149 15.34 -27.87 2.83
N CYS A 150 16.43 -27.28 3.32
CA CYS A 150 17.06 -26.13 2.68
C CYS A 150 17.77 -26.53 1.37
N GLU A 151 18.43 -27.68 1.34
CA GLU A 151 19.08 -28.22 0.14
C GLU A 151 18.10 -28.56 -0.98
N LYS A 152 16.91 -29.09 -0.64
CA LYS A 152 15.87 -29.43 -1.64
C LYS A 152 15.18 -28.20 -2.22
N ALA A 153 15.05 -27.14 -1.44
CA ALA A 153 14.44 -25.90 -1.85
C ALA A 153 15.52 -24.90 -2.31
N SER A 154 15.64 -23.80 -1.57
CA SER A 154 16.70 -22.80 -1.70
C SER A 154 16.82 -22.09 -0.36
N SER A 155 17.97 -21.51 -0.06
CA SER A 155 18.22 -20.75 1.17
C SER A 155 17.18 -19.63 1.38
N THR A 156 16.75 -18.97 0.32
CA THR A 156 15.73 -17.91 0.35
C THR A 156 14.33 -18.44 0.64
N GLN A 157 13.95 -19.55 0.02
CA GLN A 157 12.65 -20.19 0.25
C GLN A 157 12.56 -20.78 1.67
N TYR A 158 13.63 -21.40 2.14
CA TYR A 158 13.71 -21.92 3.51
C TYR A 158 13.56 -20.78 4.53
N PHE A 159 14.25 -19.66 4.32
CA PHE A 159 14.11 -18.49 5.20
C PHE A 159 12.68 -17.95 5.22
N TRP A 160 12.01 -17.86 4.07
CA TRP A 160 10.63 -17.37 4.00
C TRP A 160 9.64 -18.31 4.69
N TYR A 161 9.63 -19.59 4.32
CA TYR A 161 8.62 -20.54 4.81
C TYR A 161 8.88 -21.02 6.24
N ARG A 162 10.15 -21.19 6.64
CA ARG A 162 10.50 -21.79 7.93
C ARG A 162 10.86 -20.77 8.99
N LYS A 163 11.61 -19.71 8.64
CA LYS A 163 12.03 -18.67 9.60
C LYS A 163 11.04 -17.52 9.72
N THR A 164 10.53 -17.01 8.60
CA THR A 164 9.67 -15.82 8.59
C THR A 164 8.21 -16.17 8.88
N LEU A 165 7.64 -17.12 8.13
CA LEU A 165 6.22 -17.49 8.26
C LEU A 165 5.99 -18.63 9.26
N ASN A 166 6.95 -19.54 9.39
CA ASN A 166 6.82 -20.81 10.10
C ASN A 166 5.50 -21.53 9.75
N ILE A 167 5.33 -21.82 8.45
CA ILE A 167 4.08 -22.33 7.89
C ILE A 167 3.72 -23.73 8.43
N SER A 168 2.45 -23.93 8.76
CA SER A 168 1.89 -25.24 9.11
C SER A 168 1.58 -26.07 7.85
N PRO A 169 1.54 -27.41 7.94
CA PRO A 169 1.27 -28.26 6.78
C PRO A 169 -0.16 -28.15 6.25
N SER A 170 -1.11 -27.68 7.08
CA SER A 170 -2.51 -27.51 6.70
C SER A 170 -3.10 -26.21 7.26
N ILE A 171 -4.08 -25.65 6.54
CA ILE A 171 -4.78 -24.42 6.95
C ILE A 171 -5.66 -24.61 8.20
N GLN A 172 -6.01 -25.86 8.52
CA GLN A 172 -6.84 -26.22 9.67
C GLN A 172 -6.03 -26.20 10.97
N GLU A 173 -4.73 -26.43 10.88
CA GLU A 173 -3.81 -26.39 12.02
C GLU A 173 -3.20 -24.99 12.15
N SER A 174 -3.76 -24.22 13.07
CA SER A 174 -3.21 -22.91 13.44
C SER A 174 -2.15 -23.08 14.53
N GLY A 175 -0.91 -22.68 14.23
CA GLY A 175 0.18 -22.64 15.20
C GLY A 175 0.08 -21.47 16.18
N PRO A 176 1.02 -21.36 17.13
CA PRO A 176 1.11 -20.18 17.99
C PRO A 176 1.46 -18.92 17.21
N VAL A 177 1.10 -17.76 17.75
CA VAL A 177 1.44 -16.45 17.17
C VAL A 177 2.96 -16.28 17.19
N GLN A 178 3.55 -16.07 16.02
CA GLN A 178 4.97 -15.75 15.88
C GLN A 178 5.20 -14.30 16.30
N TRP A 179 5.92 -14.10 17.41
CA TRP A 179 6.09 -12.76 18.00
C TRP A 179 6.92 -11.82 17.13
N GLU A 180 7.89 -12.34 16.38
CA GLU A 180 8.82 -11.50 15.63
C GLU A 180 8.16 -10.78 14.44
N PRO A 181 7.39 -11.47 13.57
CA PRO A 181 6.56 -10.80 12.57
C PRO A 181 5.41 -9.98 13.18
N ALA A 182 4.88 -10.39 14.34
CA ALA A 182 3.83 -9.65 15.04
C ALA A 182 4.32 -8.27 15.53
N LEU A 183 5.56 -8.16 16.00
CA LEU A 183 6.17 -6.88 16.35
C LEU A 183 6.34 -5.97 15.12
N CYS A 184 6.76 -6.53 13.99
CA CYS A 184 6.84 -5.78 12.73
C CYS A 184 5.46 -5.31 12.25
N LEU A 185 4.41 -6.09 12.50
CA LEU A 185 3.03 -5.70 12.22
C LEU A 185 2.56 -4.55 13.11
N ILE A 186 2.85 -4.60 14.41
CA ILE A 186 2.55 -3.49 15.33
C ILE A 186 3.29 -2.22 14.89
N LEU A 187 4.56 -2.34 14.48
CA LEU A 187 5.32 -1.21 13.94
C LEU A 187 4.68 -0.63 12.67
N ALA A 188 4.26 -1.47 11.73
CA ALA A 188 3.57 -1.03 10.51
C ALA A 188 2.29 -0.25 10.85
N TRP A 189 1.46 -0.76 11.76
CA TRP A 189 0.26 -0.08 12.22
C TRP A 189 0.56 1.24 12.95
N LEU A 190 1.61 1.28 13.78
CA LEU A 190 2.05 2.50 14.45
C LEU A 190 2.49 3.56 13.43
N LEU A 191 3.25 3.19 12.40
CA LEU A 191 3.68 4.11 11.35
C LEU A 191 2.48 4.66 10.57
N VAL A 192 1.53 3.80 10.19
CA VAL A 192 0.29 4.22 9.54
C VAL A 192 -0.51 5.17 10.44
N TYR A 193 -0.64 4.85 11.72
CA TYR A 193 -1.32 5.70 12.69
C TYR A 193 -0.64 7.07 12.83
N LEU A 194 0.69 7.13 12.92
CA LEU A 194 1.45 8.38 12.97
C LEU A 194 1.31 9.22 11.69
N CYS A 195 1.26 8.58 10.52
CA CYS A 195 1.00 9.24 9.23
C CYS A 195 -0.40 9.86 9.19
N ILE A 196 -1.42 9.16 9.73
CA ILE A 196 -2.80 9.63 9.75
C ILE A 196 -3.01 10.74 10.79
N LEU A 197 -2.36 10.66 11.96
CA LEU A 197 -2.47 11.65 13.03
C LEU A 197 -2.08 13.07 12.59
N ARG A 198 -1.17 13.20 11.61
CA ARG A 198 -0.77 14.50 11.05
C ARG A 198 -1.71 15.05 9.97
N GLY A 199 -2.72 14.27 9.55
CA GLY A 199 -3.73 14.68 8.57
C GLY A 199 -3.17 15.08 7.19
N THR A 200 -4.05 15.65 6.36
CA THR A 200 -3.73 16.08 4.97
C THR A 200 -2.69 17.20 4.88
N GLU A 201 -2.37 17.89 5.99
CA GLU A 201 -1.32 18.92 6.00
C GLU A 201 0.10 18.34 5.95
N SER A 202 0.30 17.10 6.40
CA SER A 202 1.59 16.42 6.29
C SER A 202 1.74 15.71 4.96
N THR A 203 0.69 15.04 4.46
CA THR A 203 0.75 14.25 3.21
C THR A 203 1.25 15.08 2.01
N GLY A 204 0.79 16.33 1.86
CA GLY A 204 1.28 17.22 0.79
C GLY A 204 2.72 17.73 0.97
N LYS A 205 3.29 17.66 2.20
CA LYS A 205 4.70 18.00 2.47
C LYS A 205 5.64 16.81 2.27
N VAL A 206 5.20 15.58 2.54
CA VAL A 206 6.05 14.39 2.36
C VAL A 206 6.24 14.06 0.88
N ASP A 207 5.22 14.29 0.06
CA ASP A 207 5.20 13.99 -1.38
C ASP A 207 6.12 14.91 -2.23
N CYS A 208 6.44 16.12 -1.74
CA CYS A 208 7.40 17.03 -2.38
C CYS A 208 8.81 17.00 -1.75
N GLY A 209 8.98 16.30 -0.63
CA GLY A 209 10.29 16.06 -0.04
C GLY A 209 11.01 14.96 -0.79
N GLY A 210 11.75 15.31 -1.85
CA GLY A 210 12.57 14.36 -2.60
C GLY A 210 13.41 13.49 -1.66
N GLY A 211 13.04 12.21 -1.54
CA GLY A 211 13.67 11.29 -0.60
C GLY A 211 12.86 10.01 -0.36
N GLY A 212 12.69 9.18 -1.39
CA GLY A 212 12.59 7.72 -1.24
C GLY A 212 11.58 7.13 -0.24
N GLY A 213 10.37 7.70 -0.13
CA GLY A 213 9.35 7.28 0.85
C GLY A 213 8.00 6.85 0.27
N GLY A 214 7.90 6.46 -1.01
CA GLY A 214 6.62 6.24 -1.72
C GLY A 214 5.69 5.13 -1.18
N TRP A 215 6.05 4.42 -0.11
CA TRP A 215 5.25 3.32 0.45
C TRP A 215 4.29 3.74 1.56
N CYS A 216 4.60 4.76 2.36
CA CYS A 216 3.72 5.22 3.44
C CYS A 216 2.55 6.09 2.93
N ASP A 217 2.72 6.75 1.78
CA ASP A 217 1.76 7.72 1.26
C ASP A 217 0.55 7.05 0.59
N CYS A 218 0.77 5.88 -0.04
CA CYS A 218 -0.30 5.09 -0.66
C CYS A 218 -1.35 4.60 0.37
N MET A 219 -0.90 4.21 1.57
CA MET A 219 -1.80 3.82 2.68
C MET A 219 -2.56 5.01 3.29
N THR A 220 -1.91 6.17 3.37
CA THR A 220 -2.53 7.37 3.95
C THR A 220 -3.61 7.93 3.03
N CYS A 221 -3.41 7.90 1.70
CA CYS A 221 -4.44 8.29 0.73
C CYS A 221 -5.65 7.34 0.73
N CYS A 222 -5.43 6.03 0.91
CA CYS A 222 -6.51 5.04 0.95
C CYS A 222 -7.41 5.18 2.21
N LEU A 223 -6.81 5.52 3.35
CA LEU A 223 -7.55 5.74 4.62
C LEU A 223 -8.12 7.15 4.75
N SER A 224 -7.51 8.16 4.13
CA SER A 224 -7.99 9.55 4.20
C SER A 224 -9.14 9.84 3.22
N GLN A 225 -9.47 8.93 2.29
CA GLN A 225 -10.60 9.07 1.36
C GLN A 225 -11.83 8.22 1.75
N ALA A 226 -11.74 7.42 2.83
CA ALA A 226 -12.89 6.72 3.42
C ALA A 226 -13.81 7.68 4.20
#